data_AF-A0A9X5RHQ2-F1
#
_entry.id   AF-A0A9X5RHQ2-F1
#
_cell.length_a   1.000
_cell.length_b   1.000
_cell.length_c   1.000
_cell.angle_alpha   90.00
_cell.angle_beta   90.00
_cell.angle_gamma   90.00
#
_symmetry.space_group_name_H-M   'P 1'
#
loop_
_entity.id
_entity.type
_entity.pdbx_description
1 polymer ?
#
loop_
_entity_poly.entity_id
_entity_poly.type
_entity_poly.pdbx_seq_one_letter_code
_entity_poly.pdbx_strand_id
1 'polypeptide(L)' 'MKRIFLIIILMIMFIFVSFVSVMIFYFLVEVFFYFHSDVSMSFKVNEIKKALKVSIGGGAIMGLGIGILYIKEHKIK' A
#
# COMPACT_ATOMS: atom_id res chain seq x y z
N MET A 1 24.89 -0.52 6.86
CA MET A 1 24.35 -1.72 6.17
C MET A 1 23.13 -2.30 6.88
N LYS A 2 23.23 -2.85 8.10
CA LYS A 2 22.10 -3.56 8.78
C LYS A 2 20.81 -2.74 8.93
N ARG A 3 20.89 -1.44 9.24
CA ARG A 3 19.69 -0.57 9.41
C ARG A 3 19.02 -0.18 8.09
N ILE A 4 19.80 0.10 7.05
CA ILE A 4 19.27 0.41 5.70
C ILE A 4 18.49 -0.79 5.16
N PHE A 5 19.04 -2.00 5.37
CA PHE A 5 18.37 -3.24 5.02
C PHE A 5 17.02 -3.42 5.76
N LEU A 6 16.98 -3.08 7.05
CA LEU A 6 15.74 -3.10 7.85
C LEU A 6 14.69 -2.11 7.31
N ILE A 7 15.10 -0.90 6.92
CA ILE A 7 14.19 0.11 6.33
C ILE A 7 13.60 -0.41 5.01
N ILE A 8 14.42 -1.05 4.16
CA ILE A 8 13.95 -1.63 2.89
C ILE A 8 12.93 -2.73 3.14
N ILE A 9 13.19 -3.64 4.09
CA ILE A 9 12.24 -4.70 4.47
C ILE A 9 10.93 -4.08 4.96
N LEU A 10 11.00 -3.09 5.85
CA LEU A 10 9.82 -2.40 6.37
C LEU A 10 8.99 -1.78 5.24
N MET A 11 9.65 -1.19 4.24
CA MET A 11 9.00 -0.58 3.09
C MET A 11 8.28 -1.63 2.23
N ILE A 12 8.92 -2.77 1.97
CA ILE A 12 8.31 -3.88 1.23
C ILE A 12 7.09 -4.45 1.98
N MET A 13 7.21 -4.67 3.29
CA MET A 13 6.08 -5.14 4.10
C MET A 13 4.93 -4.15 4.10
N PHE A 14 5.22 -2.85 4.18
CA PHE A 14 4.19 -1.81 4.14
C PHE A 14 3.46 -1.75 2.79
N ILE A 15 4.19 -1.87 1.67
CA ILE A 15 3.59 -1.97 0.33
C ILE A 15 2.66 -3.18 0.25
N PHE A 16 3.10 -4.33 0.77
CA PHE A 16 2.30 -5.55 0.77
C PHE A 16 1.02 -5.42 1.59
N VAL A 17 1.11 -4.88 2.81
CA VAL A 17 -0.06 -4.65 3.69
C VAL A 17 -1.02 -3.67 3.06
N SER A 18 -0.51 -2.57 2.47
CA SER A 18 -1.33 -1.58 1.76
C SER A 18 -2.07 -2.22 0.58
N PHE A 19 -1.40 -3.10 -0.17
CA PHE A 19 -2.00 -3.80 -1.29
C PHE A 19 -3.15 -4.70 -0.86
N VAL A 20 -2.92 -5.53 0.17
CA VAL A 20 -3.97 -6.41 0.72
C VAL A 20 -5.14 -5.56 1.24
N SER A 21 -4.88 -4.46 1.95
CA SER A 21 -5.93 -3.58 2.47
C SER A 21 -6.79 -2.97 1.36
N VAL A 22 -6.18 -2.50 0.27
CA VAL A 22 -6.93 -1.91 -0.86
C VAL A 22 -7.75 -2.98 -1.58
N MET A 23 -7.20 -4.20 -1.73
CA MET A 23 -7.92 -5.32 -2.35
C MET A 23 -9.13 -5.76 -1.51
N ILE A 24 -8.98 -5.82 -0.18
CA ILE A 24 -10.10 -6.10 0.74
C ILE A 24 -11.17 -5.02 0.59
N PHE A 25 -10.77 -3.75 0.53
CA PHE A 25 -11.73 -2.65 0.35
C PHE A 25 -12.49 -2.77 -0.98
N TYR A 26 -11.80 -3.03 -2.09
CA TYR A 26 -12.46 -3.28 -3.38
C TYR A 26 -13.45 -4.45 -3.31
N PHE A 27 -13.05 -5.55 -2.66
CA PHE A 27 -13.93 -6.70 -2.47
C PHE A 27 -15.17 -6.36 -1.65
N LEU A 28 -15.03 -5.63 -0.54
CA LEU A 28 -16.17 -5.20 0.27
C LEU A 28 -17.13 -4.30 -0.51
N VAL A 29 -16.60 -3.40 -1.35
CA VAL A 29 -17.41 -2.53 -2.20
C VAL A 29 -18.17 -3.34 -3.24
N GLU A 30 -17.54 -4.30 -3.90
CA GLU A 30 -18.23 -5.18 -4.84
C GLU A 30 -19.32 -6.01 -4.17
N VAL A 31 -19.04 -6.60 -3.00
CA VAL A 31 -20.04 -7.34 -2.22
C VAL A 31 -21.23 -6.44 -1.87
N PHE A 32 -20.97 -5.19 -1.47
CA PHE A 32 -22.02 -4.23 -1.16
C PHE A 32 -22.93 -3.96 -2.38
N PHE A 33 -22.34 -3.68 -3.55
CA PHE A 33 -23.09 -3.41 -4.78
C PHE A 33 -23.80 -4.65 -5.33
N TYR A 34 -23.23 -5.84 -5.14
CA TYR A 34 -23.89 -7.08 -5.50
C TYR A 34 -25.22 -7.25 -4.75
N PHE A 35 -25.24 -6.97 -3.44
CA PHE A 35 -26.46 -7.10 -2.64
C PHE A 35 -27.46 -5.94 -2.82
N HIS A 36 -27.00 -4.73 -3.16
CA HIS A 36 -27.86 -3.54 -3.16
C HIS A 36 -28.24 -3.02 -4.55
N SER A 37 -27.60 -3.49 -5.62
CA SER A 37 -27.78 -2.93 -6.97
C SER A 37 -27.84 -3.97 -8.08
N ASP A 38 -27.88 -5.26 -7.74
CA ASP A 38 -27.86 -6.40 -8.70
C ASP A 38 -26.74 -6.30 -9.75
N VAL A 39 -25.65 -5.60 -9.41
CA VAL A 39 -24.49 -5.47 -10.29
C VAL A 39 -23.68 -6.76 -10.15
N SER A 40 -23.36 -7.38 -11.29
CA SER A 40 -22.53 -8.57 -11.32
C SER A 40 -21.13 -8.30 -10.76
N MET A 41 -20.69 -9.16 -9.85
CA MET A 41 -19.36 -9.11 -9.26
C MET A 41 -18.31 -9.32 -10.36
N SER A 42 -17.40 -8.37 -10.55
CA SER A 42 -16.45 -8.40 -11.68
C SER A 42 -15.11 -7.81 -11.25
N PHE A 43 -14.34 -8.64 -10.54
CA PHE A 43 -12.95 -8.32 -10.21
C PHE A 43 -12.13 -8.19 -11.49
N LYS A 44 -11.91 -6.95 -11.93
CA LYS A 44 -11.18 -6.66 -13.17
C LYS A 44 -9.69 -6.58 -12.89
N VAL A 45 -8.88 -7.06 -13.84
CA VAL A 45 -7.42 -6.88 -13.81
C VAL A 45 -7.02 -5.40 -13.65
N ASN A 46 -7.88 -4.48 -14.09
CA ASN A 46 -7.67 -3.05 -13.91
C ASN A 46 -7.72 -2.60 -12.44
N GLU A 47 -8.52 -3.25 -11.59
CA GLU A 47 -8.59 -2.96 -10.15
C GLU A 47 -7.34 -3.44 -9.43
N ILE A 48 -6.84 -4.63 -9.79
CA ILE A 48 -5.55 -5.13 -9.33
C ILE A 48 -4.43 -4.15 -9.68
N LYS A 49 -4.42 -3.65 -10.93
CA LYS A 49 -3.44 -2.67 -11.40
C LYS A 49 -3.53 -1.34 -10.64
N LYS A 50 -4.75 -0.87 -10.33
CA LYS A 50 -4.98 0.34 -9.51
C LYS A 50 -4.51 0.13 -8.07
N ALA A 51 -4.88 -0.99 -7.45
CA ALA A 51 -4.46 -1.34 -6.09
C ALA A 51 -2.93 -1.39 -5.98
N LEU A 52 -2.25 -1.99 -6.97
CA LEU A 52 -0.79 -2.03 -7.02
C LEU A 52 -0.18 -0.63 -7.12
N LYS A 53 -0.73 0.25 -7.99
CA LYS A 53 -0.26 1.64 -8.11
C LYS A 53 -0.41 2.43 -6.82
N VAL A 54 -1.55 2.30 -6.14
CA VAL A 54 -1.82 2.98 -4.86
C VAL A 54 -0.83 2.49 -3.80
N SER A 55 -0.59 1.19 -3.74
CA SER A 55 0.31 0.57 -2.75
C SER A 55 1.76 0.98 -2.94
N ILE A 56 2.24 1.02 -4.19
CA ILE A 56 3.58 1.49 -4.52
C ILE A 56 3.71 3.00 -4.23
N GLY A 57 2.70 3.80 -4.62
CA GLY A 57 2.69 5.24 -4.36
C GLY A 57 2.72 5.57 -2.86
N GLY A 58 1.87 4.92 -2.07
CA GLY A 58 1.85 5.06 -0.62
C GLY A 58 3.16 4.60 0.03
N GLY A 59 3.71 3.47 -0.44
CA GLY A 59 5.02 2.97 0.01
C GLY A 59 6.17 3.92 -0.29
N ALA A 60 6.16 4.60 -1.44
CA ALA A 60 7.18 5.58 -1.80
C ALA A 60 7.14 6.82 -0.90
N ILE A 61 5.94 7.34 -0.59
CA ILE A 61 5.76 8.47 0.32
C ILE A 61 6.25 8.11 1.73
N MET A 62 5.90 6.93 2.22
CA MET A 62 6.36 6.45 3.52
C MET A 62 7.88 6.24 3.55
N GLY A 63 8.46 5.68 2.48
CA GLY A 63 9.91 5.54 2.34
C GLY A 63 10.65 6.88 2.39
N LEU A 64 10.12 7.91 1.74
CA LEU A 64 10.64 9.29 1.81
C LEU A 64 10.52 9.86 3.24
N GLY A 65 9.37 9.68 3.89
CA GLY A 65 9.15 10.14 5.27
C GLY A 65 10.14 9.52 6.26
N ILE A 66 10.35 8.20 6.18
CA ILE A 66 11.34 7.48 6.99
C ILE A 66 12.75 7.96 6.66
N GLY A 67 13.08 8.18 5.39
CA GLY A 67 14.37 8.72 4.97
C GLY A 67 14.67 10.10 5.55
N ILE A 68 13.69 11.01 5.56
CA ILE A 68 13.81 12.34 6.15
C ILE A 68 13.99 12.25 7.67
N LEU A 69 13.20 11.43 8.35
CA LEU A 69 13.32 11.20 9.80
C LEU A 69 14.70 10.66 10.17
N TYR A 70 15.19 9.69 9.40
CA TYR A 70 16.52 9.11 9.60
C TYR A 70 17.64 10.17 9.47
N ILE A 71 17.58 11.01 8.44
CA ILE A 71 18.56 12.10 8.26
C ILE A 71 18.47 13.10 9.42
N LYS A 72 17.26 13.44 9.87
CA LYS A 72 17.05 14.37 10.98
C LYS A 72 17.62 13.84 12.30
N GLU A 73 17.36 12.59 12.65
CA GLU A 73 17.91 11.97 13.87
C GLU A 73 19.44 11.87 13.83
N HIS A 74 20.03 11.62 12.66
CA HIS A 74 21.48 11.45 12.53
C HIS A 74 22.26 12.75 12.24
N LYS A 75 21.59 13.86 11.90
CA LYS A 75 22.21 15.20 11.79
C LYS A 75 22.24 15.98 13.11
N ILE A 76 21.58 15.51 14.17
CA ILE A 76 21.64 16.12 15.52
C ILE A 76 22.83 15.54 16.32
N LYS A 77 23.96 15.29 15.65
CA LYS A 77 25.24 15.01 16.29
C LYS A 77 26.26 16.03 15.81
#